data_AF-A0AA35IXW3-F1
#
_entry.id   AF-A0AA35IXW3-F1
#
_cell.length_a   1.000
_cell.length_b   1.000
_cell.length_c   1.000
_cell.angle_alpha   90.00
_cell.angle_beta   90.00
_cell.angle_gamma   90.00
#
_symmetry.space_group_name_H-M   'P 1'
#
loop_
_entity.id
_entity.type
_entity.pdbx_description
1 polymer ?
#
loop_
_entity_poly.entity_id
_entity_poly.type
_entity_poly.pdbx_seq_one_letter_code
_entity_poly.pdbx_strand_id
1 'polypeptide(L)'
;MSNILAVFNPPPQRELEKEETMDCVPCQVMSTMFSVGFGSYLASGKPFKYGKKETKRGISLAEFEKRNPRWWKLTLRSFGGLLIAFGFVRGTEGWLWHKNKEYKNYKKLNNGEPRTN
;
A
#
# COMPACT_ATOMS: atom_id res chain seq x y z
N MET A 1 15.84 -12.98 -16.09
CA MET A 1 14.71 -13.22 -17.01
C MET A 1 13.69 -14.09 -16.30
N SER A 2 12.42 -13.68 -16.24
CA SER A 2 11.36 -14.48 -15.63
C SER A 2 10.96 -15.62 -16.57
N ASN A 3 11.00 -16.86 -16.09
CA ASN A 3 10.69 -18.05 -16.89
C ASN A 3 9.35 -18.65 -16.43
N ILE A 4 8.42 -18.86 -17.37
CA ILE A 4 7.10 -19.47 -17.10
C ILE A 4 7.22 -20.86 -16.47
N LEU A 5 8.32 -21.58 -16.74
CA LEU A 5 8.62 -22.88 -16.13
C LEU A 5 8.82 -22.78 -14.60
N ALA A 6 9.27 -21.63 -14.09
CA ALA A 6 9.48 -21.42 -12.65
C ALA A 6 8.18 -21.22 -11.86
N VAL A 7 7.03 -21.03 -12.55
CA VAL A 7 5.71 -21.00 -11.90
C VAL A 7 5.21 -22.42 -11.62
N PHE A 8 5.49 -23.35 -12.52
CA PHE A 8 5.03 -24.74 -12.43
C PHE A 8 6.04 -25.67 -11.77
N ASN A 9 7.31 -25.28 -11.72
CA ASN A 9 8.34 -25.93 -10.92
C ASN A 9 9.07 -24.84 -10.12
N PRO A 10 8.48 -24.36 -9.01
CA PRO A 10 9.09 -23.33 -8.21
C PRO A 10 10.43 -23.84 -7.66
N PRO A 11 11.46 -22.96 -7.59
CA PRO A 11 12.71 -23.33 -6.95
C PRO A 11 12.45 -23.79 -5.51
N PRO A 12 13.27 -24.72 -4.98
CA PRO A 12 13.10 -25.23 -3.62
C PRO A 12 13.11 -24.06 -2.63
N GLN A 13 12.28 -24.16 -1.60
CA GLN A 13 12.23 -23.16 -0.53
C GLN A 13 13.63 -23.05 0.08
N ARG A 14 14.25 -21.88 -0.05
CA ARG A 14 15.49 -21.53 0.63
C ARG A 14 15.17 -20.56 1.75
N GLU A 15 15.95 -20.61 2.82
CA GLU A 15 15.94 -19.55 3.81
C GLU A 15 16.43 -18.27 3.14
N LEU A 16 15.62 -17.21 3.21
CA LEU A 16 16.04 -15.89 2.75
C LEU A 16 16.95 -15.30 3.80
N GLU A 17 18.10 -14.79 3.36
CA GLU A 17 18.98 -14.07 4.26
C GLU A 17 18.31 -12.78 4.73
N LYS A 18 18.66 -12.35 5.95
CA LYS A 18 18.09 -11.13 6.55
C LYS A 18 18.21 -9.92 5.62
N GLU A 19 19.30 -9.82 4.85
CA GLU A 19 19.55 -8.73 3.89
C GLU A 19 18.55 -8.67 2.73
N GLU A 20 17.97 -9.81 2.36
CA GLU A 20 17.02 -9.88 1.27
C GLU A 20 15.62 -9.40 1.69
N THR A 21 15.27 -9.58 2.97
CA THR A 21 13.96 -9.28 3.56
C THR A 21 13.90 -7.92 4.25
N MET A 22 15.02 -7.19 4.34
CA MET A 22 15.05 -5.84 4.92
C MET A 22 14.15 -4.86 4.15
N ASP A 23 13.53 -3.95 4.90
CA ASP A 23 12.77 -2.84 4.34
C ASP A 23 13.66 -1.91 3.49
N CYS A 24 13.08 -1.42 2.39
CA CYS A 24 13.72 -0.44 1.53
C CYS A 24 13.14 0.95 1.76
N VAL A 25 13.97 2.00 1.80
CA VAL A 25 13.50 3.39 2.00
C VAL A 25 12.45 3.79 0.95
N PRO A 26 12.65 3.51 -0.35
CA PRO A 26 11.60 3.78 -1.35
C PRO A 26 10.29 3.03 -1.08
N CYS A 27 10.37 1.79 -0.57
CA CYS A 27 9.21 0.96 -0.20
C CYS A 27 8.44 1.61 0.97
N GLN A 28 9.16 2.07 1.99
CA GLN A 28 8.57 2.77 3.13
C GLN A 28 7.89 4.06 2.70
N VAL A 29 8.53 4.87 1.85
CA VAL A 29 7.94 6.10 1.30
C VAL A 29 6.66 5.77 0.52
N MET A 30 6.68 4.75 -0.33
CA MET A 30 5.50 4.36 -1.09
C MET A 30 4.36 3.86 -0.22
N SER A 31 4.64 3.01 0.76
CA SER A 31 3.64 2.55 1.72
C SER A 31 3.01 3.71 2.50
N THR A 32 3.82 4.70 2.87
CA THR A 32 3.38 5.90 3.58
C THR A 32 2.49 6.77 2.70
N MET A 33 2.96 7.10 1.49
CA MET A 33 2.21 7.92 0.53
C MET A 33 0.87 7.28 0.16
N PHE A 34 0.87 5.97 -0.11
CA PHE A 34 -0.36 5.24 -0.39
C PHE A 34 -1.32 5.29 0.79
N SER A 35 -0.85 4.96 1.99
CA SER A 35 -1.72 4.87 3.17
C SER A 35 -2.29 6.24 3.55
N VAL A 36 -1.48 7.30 3.54
CA VAL A 36 -1.95 8.66 3.82
C VAL A 36 -2.83 9.18 2.69
N GLY A 37 -2.41 9.04 1.44
CA GLY A 37 -3.14 9.56 0.28
C GLY A 37 -4.49 8.87 0.07
N PHE A 38 -4.47 7.54 -0.07
CA PHE A 38 -5.69 6.75 -0.24
C PHE A 38 -6.56 6.76 1.03
N GLY A 39 -5.94 6.71 2.21
CA GLY A 39 -6.65 6.84 3.48
C GLY A 39 -7.41 8.16 3.59
N SER A 40 -6.77 9.28 3.22
CA SER A 40 -7.41 10.61 3.18
C SER A 40 -8.56 10.66 2.17
N TYR A 41 -8.39 10.05 1.00
CA TYR A 41 -9.45 9.95 0.00
C TYR A 41 -10.69 9.22 0.56
N LEU A 42 -10.50 8.08 1.21
CA LEU A 42 -11.59 7.32 1.84
C LEU A 42 -12.22 8.08 3.02
N ALA A 43 -11.40 8.59 3.95
CA ALA A 43 -11.84 9.30 5.15
C ALA A 43 -12.67 10.56 4.84
N SER A 44 -12.36 11.25 3.73
CA SER A 44 -13.11 12.41 3.26
C SER A 44 -14.56 12.08 2.84
N GLY A 45 -14.86 10.82 2.53
CA GLY A 45 -16.15 10.40 2.01
C GLY A 45 -16.41 10.83 0.56
N LYS A 46 -15.40 11.35 -0.16
CA LYS A 46 -15.50 11.67 -1.61
C LYS A 46 -16.07 10.53 -2.46
N PRO A 47 -15.72 9.24 -2.26
CA PRO A 47 -16.31 8.14 -3.03
C PRO A 47 -17.84 8.05 -2.93
N PHE A 48 -18.42 8.53 -1.83
CA PHE A 48 -19.84 8.41 -1.50
C PHE A 48 -20.62 9.70 -1.70
N LYS A 49 -20.03 10.69 -2.38
CA LYS A 49 -20.68 11.97 -2.64
C LYS A 49 -21.59 11.85 -3.86
N TYR A 50 -22.90 11.91 -3.64
CA TYR A 50 -23.87 12.03 -4.71
C TYR A 50 -23.68 13.37 -5.46
N GLY A 51 -23.81 13.35 -6.79
CA GLY A 51 -23.63 14.55 -7.60
C GLY A 51 -23.82 14.30 -9.09
N LYS A 52 -23.36 15.25 -9.90
CA LYS A 52 -23.60 15.32 -11.36
C LYS A 52 -23.28 14.02 -12.11
N LYS A 53 -22.29 13.24 -11.66
CA LYS A 53 -21.90 11.96 -12.29
C LYS A 53 -23.01 10.91 -12.18
N GLU A 54 -23.61 10.78 -10.99
CA GLU A 54 -24.69 9.81 -10.73
C GLU A 54 -26.00 10.29 -11.37
N THR A 55 -26.26 11.60 -11.33
CA THR A 55 -27.41 12.20 -12.03
C THR A 55 -27.33 11.98 -13.55
N LYS A 56 -26.15 12.14 -14.16
CA LYS A 56 -25.94 11.84 -15.59
C LYS A 56 -26.12 10.36 -15.94
N ARG A 57 -25.96 9.47 -14.97
CA ARG A 57 -26.19 8.01 -15.11
C ARG A 57 -27.65 7.63 -14.84
N GLY A 58 -28.54 8.60 -14.60
CA GLY A 58 -29.95 8.36 -14.29
C GLY A 58 -30.19 7.75 -12.89
N ILE A 59 -29.20 7.80 -11.99
CA ILE A 59 -29.33 7.24 -10.65
C ILE A 59 -29.95 8.31 -9.75
N SER A 60 -31.10 8.01 -9.14
CA SER A 60 -31.75 8.87 -8.15
C SER A 60 -31.00 8.85 -6.82
N LEU A 61 -31.24 9.86 -5.97
CA LEU A 61 -30.66 9.91 -4.62
C LEU A 61 -31.04 8.64 -3.81
N ALA A 62 -32.31 8.23 -3.87
CA ALA A 62 -32.82 7.08 -3.14
C ALA A 62 -32.13 5.77 -3.57
N GLU A 63 -31.94 5.59 -4.88
CA GLU A 63 -31.25 4.42 -5.42
C GLU A 63 -29.76 4.44 -5.05
N PHE A 64 -29.12 5.61 -5.08
CA PHE A 64 -27.73 5.76 -4.64
C PHE A 64 -27.53 5.43 -3.16
N GLU A 65 -28.45 5.85 -2.29
CA GLU A 65 -28.42 5.54 -0.86
C GLU A 65 -28.69 4.07 -0.57
N LYS A 66 -29.58 3.43 -1.33
CA LYS A 66 -29.83 1.99 -1.24
C LYS A 66 -28.58 1.17 -1.57
N ARG A 67 -27.83 1.59 -2.60
CA ARG A 67 -26.56 0.95 -3.01
C ARG A 67 -25.41 1.21 -2.04
N ASN A 68 -25.44 2.33 -1.32
CA ASN A 68 -24.37 2.75 -0.41
C ASN A 68 -24.94 2.93 1.01
N PRO A 69 -25.20 1.84 1.73
CA PRO A 69 -25.78 1.90 3.06
C PRO A 69 -24.83 2.61 4.04
N ARG A 70 -25.40 3.17 5.12
CA ARG A 70 -24.65 3.99 6.09
C ARG A 70 -23.49 3.24 6.76
N TRP A 71 -23.69 1.96 7.10
CA TRP A 71 -22.64 1.14 7.70
C TRP A 71 -21.44 0.99 6.77
N TRP A 72 -21.66 0.76 5.47
CA TRP A 72 -20.60 0.63 4.48
C TRP A 72 -19.79 1.92 4.32
N LYS A 73 -20.50 3.07 4.23
CA LYS A 73 -19.86 4.40 4.21
C LYS A 73 -19.00 4.61 5.46
N LEU A 74 -19.51 4.23 6.63
CA LEU A 74 -18.79 4.38 7.89
C LEU A 74 -17.54 3.49 7.93
N THR A 75 -17.67 2.21 7.58
CA THR A 75 -16.55 1.25 7.53
C THR A 75 -15.41 1.78 6.68
N LEU A 76 -15.69 2.27 5.47
CA LEU A 76 -14.64 2.77 4.57
C LEU A 76 -14.02 4.07 5.05
N ARG A 77 -14.78 4.96 5.68
CA ARG A 77 -14.23 6.19 6.29
C ARG A 77 -13.33 5.87 7.47
N SER A 78 -13.75 4.95 8.34
CA SER A 78 -12.95 4.47 9.47
C SER A 78 -11.69 3.76 8.99
N PHE A 79 -11.81 2.90 7.98
CA PHE A 79 -10.65 2.25 7.36
C PHE A 79 -9.68 3.28 6.75
N GLY A 80 -10.20 4.32 6.10
CA GLY A 80 -9.40 5.45 5.63
C GLY A 80 -8.63 6.15 6.76
N GLY A 81 -9.27 6.37 7.92
CA GLY A 81 -8.62 6.91 9.11
C GLY A 81 -7.51 6.01 9.66
N LEU A 82 -7.77 4.69 9.71
CA LEU A 82 -6.77 3.70 10.11
C LEU A 82 -5.56 3.69 9.16
N LEU A 83 -5.78 3.79 7.85
CA LEU A 83 -4.70 3.91 6.87
C LEU A 83 -3.86 5.17 7.07
N ILE A 84 -4.48 6.31 7.38
CA ILE A 84 -3.72 7.54 7.68
C ILE A 84 -2.84 7.32 8.91
N ALA A 85 -3.39 6.79 10.00
CA ALA A 85 -2.63 6.49 11.21
C ALA A 85 -1.48 5.52 10.92
N PHE A 86 -1.75 4.44 10.18
CA PHE A 86 -0.73 3.49 9.74
C PHE A 86 0.35 4.14 8.87
N GLY A 87 -0.03 5.07 7.99
CA GLY A 87 0.89 5.85 7.18
C GLY A 87 1.86 6.67 8.02
N PHE A 88 1.36 7.37 9.06
CA PHE A 88 2.23 8.08 10.00
C PHE A 88 3.14 7.15 10.80
N VAL A 89 2.61 6.01 11.26
CA VAL A 89 3.37 4.98 11.95
C VAL A 89 4.54 4.51 11.07
N ARG A 90 4.28 4.11 9.82
CA ARG A 90 5.32 3.65 8.90
C ARG A 90 6.26 4.77 8.46
N GLY A 91 5.74 5.97 8.21
CA GLY A 91 6.52 7.10 7.71
C GLY A 91 7.49 7.67 8.74
N THR A 92 7.16 7.56 10.03
CA THR A 92 8.02 8.04 11.13
C THR A 92 8.93 6.95 11.69
N GLU A 93 8.82 5.72 11.18
CA GLU A 93 9.68 4.61 11.55
C GLU A 93 11.15 4.86 11.12
N GLY A 94 12.10 4.55 12.00
CA GLY A 94 13.52 4.87 11.85
C GLY A 94 13.90 6.26 12.34
N TRP A 95 12.96 7.21 12.36
CA TRP A 95 13.19 8.58 12.85
C TRP A 95 12.67 8.77 14.29
N LEU A 96 11.38 8.54 14.50
CA LEU A 96 10.71 8.73 15.79
C LEU A 96 10.86 7.52 16.71
N TRP A 97 10.79 6.32 16.14
CA TRP A 97 11.01 5.04 16.84
C TRP A 97 11.84 4.09 15.98
N HIS A 98 12.35 3.01 16.58
CA HIS A 98 13.27 2.06 15.92
C HIS A 98 14.47 2.76 15.27
N LYS A 99 15.19 3.60 16.04
CA LYS A 99 16.33 4.41 15.53
C LYS A 99 17.49 3.58 14.96
N ASN A 100 17.58 2.30 15.33
CA ASN A 100 18.58 1.36 14.83
C ASN A 100 18.06 0.53 13.64
N LYS A 101 17.00 0.98 12.96
CA LYS A 101 16.43 0.24 11.82
C LYS A 101 17.44 0.24 10.67
N GLU A 102 17.90 -0.97 10.33
CA GLU A 102 18.75 -1.20 9.17
C GLU A 102 17.88 -1.26 7.91
N TYR A 103 18.25 -0.45 6.92
CA TYR A 103 17.58 -0.43 5.62
C TYR A 103 18.44 -1.14 4.58
N LYS A 104 17.75 -1.71 3.58
CA LYS A 104 18.41 -2.39 2.46
C LYS A 104 19.34 -1.43 1.70
N ASN A 105 20.64 -1.72 1.71
CA ASN A 105 21.67 -0.94 1.01
C ASN A 105 21.79 -1.39 -0.45
N TYR A 106 21.16 -0.65 -1.36
CA TYR A 106 21.17 -0.94 -2.80
C TYR A 106 22.57 -0.89 -3.44
N LYS A 107 23.54 -0.17 -2.84
CA LYS A 107 24.93 -0.15 -3.31
C LYS A 107 25.72 -1.43 -3.01
N LYS A 108 25.39 -2.17 -1.94
CA LYS A 108 26.10 -3.41 -1.59
C LYS A 108 25.69 -4.58 -2.49
N LEU A 109 24.42 -4.62 -2.90
CA LEU A 109 23.86 -5.68 -3.76
C LEU A 109 24.46 -5.66 -5.18
N ASN A 110 24.72 -4.47 -5.73
CA ASN A 110 25.31 -4.34 -7.07
C ASN A 110 26.82 -4.69 -7.13
N ASN A 111 27.48 -4.85 -5.98
CA ASN A 111 28.91 -5.19 -5.90
C ASN A 111 29.17 -6.69 -5.65
N GLY A 112 28.11 -7.48 -5.44
CA GLY A 112 28.18 -8.93 -5.23
C GLY A 112 27.78 -9.76 -6.46
N GLU A 113 27.50 -9.12 -7.59
CA GLU A 113 27.13 -9.80 -8.83
C GLU A 113 28.41 -10.27 -9.55
N PRO A 114 28.69 -11.58 -9.67
CA PRO A 114 29.73 -12.02 -10.60
C PRO A 114 29.26 -11.61 -12.01
N ARG A 115 30.03 -10.74 -12.66
CA ARG A 115 29.83 -10.42 -14.08
C ARG A 115 30.06 -11.70 -14.90
N THR A 116 29.02 -12.47 -15.16
CA THR A 116 29.04 -13.46 -16.23
C THR A 116 28.52 -12.77 -17.49
N ASN A 117 29.44 -12.55 -18.43
CA ASN A 117 29.16 -12.17 -19.81
C ASN A 117 28.20 -13.18 -20.48
#